data_AF-A0A956DZU8-F1
#
_entry.id   AF-A0A956DZU8-F1
#
_cell.length_a   1.000
_cell.length_b   1.000
_cell.length_c   1.000
_cell.angle_alpha   90.00
_cell.angle_beta   90.00
_cell.angle_gamma   90.00
#
_symmetry.space_group_name_H-M   'P 1'
#
loop_
_entity.id
_entity.type
_entity.pdbx_description
1 polymer ?
#
loop_
_entity_poly.entity_id
_entity_poly.type
_entity_poly.pdbx_seq_one_letter_code
_entity_poly.pdbx_strand_id
1 'polypeptide(L)'
;MRRTRLVVAWYLKHHYGTSEDPGTRPMYYDRQRVGHLAVTPADLGQGSPAALFKVLIATAMFQRLRDALVMRLLRELPARTAREIGSMHRLAALSEASSCPHLKSNEALLTSCDLSKHPETKRGTCGEYPELPCHLKKHTEALRRYGHFGKVPTSAALALRDGGQRSLPQLYERTVASSHSAKEAAVALERALSRSWRVSQKIASMFLSAVANPDLGDSNAPWSAGVDWNHFVVIDSNVALYLETVGYQGARTYDARREFVQALASRIDLETMLPGLCSTNARLVQQALYLFMSQSNRKSLPYDCCQRQEWACPTCPSELRIMCSLRK
;
A
#
# COMPACT_ATOMS: atom_id res chain seq x y z
N MET A 1 -13.36 -3.56 22.90
CA MET A 1 -12.53 -4.78 22.79
C MET A 1 -13.28 -5.97 22.17
N ARG A 2 -14.35 -6.49 22.80
CA ARG A 2 -15.11 -7.66 22.30
C ARG A 2 -15.51 -7.57 20.81
N ARG A 3 -16.03 -6.42 20.38
CA ARG A 3 -16.39 -6.14 18.96
C ARG A 3 -15.21 -6.34 18.00
N THR A 4 -14.05 -5.78 18.32
CA THR A 4 -12.83 -5.94 17.51
C THR A 4 -12.40 -7.40 17.42
N ARG A 5 -12.40 -8.14 18.54
CA ARG A 5 -12.07 -9.58 18.52
C ARG A 5 -13.02 -10.38 17.62
N LEU A 6 -14.32 -10.07 17.63
CA LEU A 6 -15.29 -10.70 16.73
C LEU A 6 -15.04 -10.37 15.25
N VAL A 7 -14.68 -9.12 14.92
CA VAL A 7 -14.32 -8.73 13.55
C VAL A 7 -13.05 -9.45 13.08
N VAL A 8 -12.05 -9.56 13.95
CA VAL A 8 -10.82 -10.31 13.65
C VAL A 8 -11.14 -11.78 13.44
N ALA A 9 -11.95 -12.41 14.30
CA ALA A 9 -12.36 -13.80 14.13
C ALA A 9 -13.09 -14.04 12.79
N TRP A 10 -13.98 -13.12 12.42
CA TRP A 10 -14.67 -13.15 11.13
C TRP A 10 -13.69 -13.07 9.95
N TYR A 11 -12.74 -12.14 10.00
CA TYR A 11 -11.74 -12.00 8.94
C TYR A 11 -10.84 -13.24 8.82
N LEU A 12 -10.32 -13.74 9.94
CA LEU A 12 -9.46 -14.93 9.96
C LEU A 12 -10.18 -16.16 9.41
N LYS A 13 -11.47 -16.32 9.75
CA LYS A 13 -12.26 -17.48 9.31
C LYS A 13 -12.60 -17.46 7.82
N HIS A 14 -12.83 -16.29 7.24
CA HIS A 14 -13.47 -16.18 5.92
C HIS A 14 -12.59 -15.61 4.81
N HIS A 15 -11.52 -14.89 5.16
CA HIS A 15 -10.78 -14.08 4.19
C HIS A 15 -9.27 -14.27 4.30
N TYR A 16 -8.73 -14.36 5.51
CA TYR A 16 -7.29 -14.50 5.72
C TYR A 16 -6.72 -15.71 4.95
N GLY A 17 -5.60 -15.48 4.26
CA GLY A 17 -4.90 -16.52 3.51
C GLY A 17 -5.59 -16.97 2.21
N THR A 18 -6.77 -16.43 1.88
CA THR A 18 -7.42 -16.72 0.60
C THR A 18 -6.75 -15.95 -0.54
N SER A 19 -6.83 -16.47 -1.77
CA SER A 19 -6.36 -15.76 -2.98
C SER A 19 -7.03 -14.39 -3.17
N GLU A 20 -8.17 -14.19 -2.52
CA GLU A 20 -9.00 -13.01 -2.64
C GLU A 20 -8.67 -11.90 -1.64
N ASP A 21 -7.85 -12.16 -0.62
CA ASP A 21 -7.53 -11.21 0.45
C ASP A 21 -6.78 -9.97 -0.07
N PRO A 22 -7.41 -8.79 -0.11
CA PRO A 22 -6.81 -7.61 -0.70
C PRO A 22 -5.65 -7.07 0.15
N GLY A 23 -4.60 -6.55 -0.48
CA GLY A 23 -3.52 -5.89 0.25
C GLY A 23 -2.60 -6.83 1.04
N THR A 24 -2.61 -8.12 0.71
CA THR A 24 -1.63 -9.13 1.13
C THR A 24 -0.56 -9.34 0.06
N ARG A 25 0.54 -10.03 0.38
CA ARG A 25 1.59 -10.32 -0.60
C ARG A 25 1.10 -11.10 -1.84
N PRO A 26 0.27 -12.15 -1.72
CA PRO A 26 -0.27 -12.88 -2.87
C PRO A 26 -0.90 -12.01 -3.96
N MET A 27 -1.52 -10.89 -3.58
CA MET A 27 -2.09 -9.95 -4.54
C MET A 27 -1.05 -9.38 -5.53
N TYR A 28 0.21 -9.22 -5.12
CA TYR A 28 1.28 -8.72 -5.99
C TYR A 28 1.90 -9.80 -6.88
N TYR A 29 1.59 -11.07 -6.64
CA TYR A 29 1.99 -12.18 -7.52
C TYR A 29 1.00 -12.38 -8.66
N ASP A 30 -0.25 -12.02 -8.41
CA ASP A 30 -1.34 -12.22 -9.35
C ASP A 30 -1.37 -11.14 -10.44
N ARG A 31 -1.04 -11.55 -11.66
CA ARG A 31 -1.11 -10.71 -12.87
C ARG A 31 -2.53 -10.23 -13.17
N GLN A 32 -3.56 -10.95 -12.75
CA GLN A 32 -4.95 -10.51 -12.88
C GLN A 32 -5.29 -9.37 -11.90
N ARG A 33 -4.48 -9.14 -10.87
CA ARG A 33 -4.66 -8.01 -9.93
C ARG A 33 -3.78 -6.82 -10.27
N VAL A 34 -2.49 -7.06 -10.53
CA VAL A 34 -1.49 -5.98 -10.68
C VAL A 34 -0.87 -5.90 -12.08
N GLY A 35 -1.36 -6.69 -13.04
CA GLY A 35 -0.91 -6.65 -14.43
C GLY A 35 0.58 -6.96 -14.57
N HIS A 36 1.26 -6.23 -15.45
CA HIS A 36 2.68 -6.43 -15.73
C HIS A 36 3.64 -5.98 -14.60
N LEU A 37 3.11 -5.41 -13.51
CA LEU A 37 3.87 -5.15 -12.28
C LEU A 37 3.93 -6.36 -11.35
N ALA A 38 3.26 -7.47 -11.69
CA ALA A 38 3.35 -8.70 -10.92
C ALA A 38 4.81 -9.16 -10.74
N VAL A 39 5.09 -9.73 -9.57
CA VAL A 39 6.40 -10.26 -9.18
C VAL A 39 6.27 -11.73 -8.83
N THR A 40 7.39 -12.46 -8.81
CA THR A 40 7.35 -13.85 -8.33
C THR A 40 7.45 -13.88 -6.80
N PRO A 41 6.90 -14.92 -6.13
CA PRO A 41 7.10 -15.12 -4.70
C PRO A 41 8.59 -15.19 -4.32
N ALA A 42 9.40 -15.84 -5.16
CA ALA A 42 10.84 -15.98 -4.95
C ALA A 42 11.57 -14.63 -5.00
N ASP A 43 11.31 -13.80 -6.03
CA ASP A 43 11.95 -12.48 -6.15
C ASP A 43 11.59 -11.56 -4.99
N LEU A 44 10.32 -11.59 -4.55
CA LEU A 44 9.88 -10.77 -3.43
C LEU A 44 10.44 -11.29 -2.10
N GLY A 45 10.43 -12.61 -1.88
CA GLY A 45 10.95 -13.23 -0.66
C GLY A 45 12.45 -13.04 -0.48
N GLN A 46 13.21 -12.95 -1.57
CA GLN A 46 14.65 -12.60 -1.54
C GLN A 46 14.91 -11.10 -1.41
N GLY A 47 13.88 -10.26 -1.46
CA GLY A 47 14.05 -8.81 -1.42
C GLY A 47 14.70 -8.26 -2.69
N SER A 48 14.43 -8.84 -3.86
CA SER A 48 14.98 -8.37 -5.13
C SER A 48 14.69 -6.88 -5.35
N PRO A 49 15.71 -6.04 -5.64
CA PRO A 49 15.53 -4.61 -5.87
C PRO A 49 14.43 -4.29 -6.90
N ALA A 50 14.35 -5.06 -7.98
CA ALA A 50 13.37 -4.87 -9.04
C ALA A 50 11.95 -5.25 -8.58
N ALA A 51 11.81 -6.34 -7.83
CA ALA A 51 10.51 -6.77 -7.32
C ALA A 51 9.96 -5.78 -6.28
N LEU A 52 10.79 -5.38 -5.31
CA LEU A 52 10.41 -4.40 -4.29
C LEU A 52 9.97 -3.07 -4.91
N PHE A 53 10.70 -2.59 -5.93
CA PHE A 53 10.34 -1.34 -6.60
C PHE A 53 9.00 -1.46 -7.35
N LYS A 54 8.76 -2.56 -8.08
CA LYS A 54 7.45 -2.83 -8.70
C LYS A 54 6.32 -2.87 -7.68
N VAL A 55 6.52 -3.54 -6.54
CA VAL A 55 5.53 -3.61 -5.46
C VAL A 55 5.26 -2.21 -4.90
N LEU A 56 6.27 -1.37 -4.67
CA LEU A 56 6.08 0.02 -4.25
C LEU A 56 5.22 0.82 -5.24
N ILE A 57 5.53 0.74 -6.54
CA ILE A 57 4.78 1.45 -7.57
C ILE A 57 3.33 0.94 -7.70
N ALA A 58 3.14 -0.39 -7.65
CA ALA A 58 1.80 -0.98 -7.62
C ALA A 58 1.02 -0.52 -6.37
N THR A 59 1.65 -0.53 -5.19
CA THR A 59 1.04 -0.09 -3.92
C THR A 59 0.59 1.37 -4.00
N ALA A 60 1.42 2.25 -4.56
CA ALA A 60 1.11 3.69 -4.66
C ALA A 60 -0.19 3.96 -5.44
N MET A 61 -0.59 3.06 -6.36
CA MET A 61 -1.84 3.20 -7.10
C MET A 61 -3.09 3.06 -6.21
N PHE A 62 -3.00 2.42 -5.03
CA PHE A 62 -4.12 2.18 -4.09
C PHE A 62 -4.43 3.39 -3.19
N GLN A 63 -4.53 4.57 -3.79
CA GLN A 63 -4.92 5.81 -3.10
C GLN A 63 -6.28 6.34 -3.58
N ARG A 64 -7.23 6.61 -2.68
CA ARG A 64 -8.50 7.34 -2.94
C ARG A 64 -9.36 6.85 -4.12
N LEU A 65 -9.13 5.65 -4.67
CA LEU A 65 -10.04 4.95 -5.59
C LEU A 65 -10.34 3.58 -5.01
N ARG A 66 -11.46 3.00 -5.46
CA ARG A 66 -11.84 1.62 -5.16
C ARG A 66 -10.78 0.66 -5.70
N ASP A 67 -10.41 -0.35 -4.92
CA ASP A 67 -9.38 -1.33 -5.26
C ASP A 67 -9.64 -2.00 -6.62
N ALA A 68 -10.90 -2.40 -6.87
CA ALA A 68 -11.29 -3.02 -8.14
C ALA A 68 -11.01 -2.15 -9.37
N LEU A 69 -11.15 -0.82 -9.24
CA LEU A 69 -10.81 0.11 -10.33
C LEU A 69 -9.29 0.23 -10.48
N VAL A 70 -8.56 0.29 -9.37
CA VAL A 70 -7.08 0.32 -9.40
C VAL A 70 -6.52 -0.94 -10.06
N MET A 71 -7.02 -2.11 -9.68
CA MET A 71 -6.61 -3.39 -10.29
C MET A 71 -6.92 -3.43 -11.79
N ARG A 72 -8.07 -2.89 -12.22
CA ARG A 72 -8.39 -2.74 -13.65
C ARG A 72 -7.36 -1.87 -14.37
N LEU A 73 -7.01 -0.70 -13.81
CA LEU A 73 -5.99 0.18 -14.39
C LEU A 73 -4.62 -0.49 -14.47
N LEU A 74 -4.23 -1.23 -13.43
CA LEU A 74 -2.96 -1.97 -13.41
C LEU A 74 -2.92 -3.09 -14.44
N ARG A 75 -4.02 -3.83 -14.64
CA ARG A 75 -4.15 -4.85 -15.70
C ARG A 75 -4.01 -4.27 -17.10
N GLU A 76 -4.63 -3.11 -17.33
CA GLU A 76 -4.62 -2.43 -18.63
C GLU A 76 -3.31 -1.68 -18.91
N LEU A 77 -2.40 -1.60 -17.93
CA LEU A 77 -1.12 -0.92 -18.11
C LEU A 77 -0.25 -1.66 -19.13
N PRO A 78 0.19 -1.01 -20.23
CA PRO A 78 0.99 -1.68 -21.24
C PRO A 78 2.29 -2.25 -20.68
N ALA A 79 2.67 -3.45 -21.15
CA ALA A 79 3.89 -4.15 -20.69
C ALA A 79 5.15 -3.28 -20.74
N ARG A 80 5.32 -2.52 -21.83
CA ARG A 80 6.44 -1.60 -22.02
C ARG A 80 6.47 -0.52 -20.94
N THR A 81 5.33 0.08 -20.65
CA THR A 81 5.22 1.11 -19.61
C THR A 81 5.45 0.51 -18.23
N ALA A 82 4.87 -0.64 -17.92
CA ALA A 82 5.08 -1.33 -16.64
C ALA A 82 6.56 -1.65 -16.39
N ARG A 83 7.30 -2.11 -17.41
CA ARG A 83 8.76 -2.33 -17.32
C ARG A 83 9.53 -1.04 -17.06
N GLU A 84 9.12 0.07 -17.68
CA GLU A 84 9.76 1.37 -17.50
C GLU A 84 9.51 1.94 -16.10
N ILE A 85 8.25 2.04 -15.68
CA ILE A 85 7.90 2.59 -14.36
C ILE A 85 8.31 1.68 -13.20
N GLY A 86 8.44 0.37 -13.45
CA GLY A 86 8.86 -0.61 -12.47
C GLY A 86 10.38 -0.73 -12.33
N SER A 87 11.17 0.13 -12.98
CA SER A 87 12.63 0.08 -12.95
C SER A 87 13.23 1.39 -12.46
N MET A 88 13.74 1.39 -11.23
CA MET A 88 14.44 2.54 -10.63
C MET A 88 15.60 3.03 -11.52
N HIS A 89 16.45 2.11 -11.99
CA HIS A 89 17.59 2.45 -12.86
C HIS A 89 17.15 3.12 -14.16
N ARG A 90 16.13 2.58 -14.82
CA ARG A 90 15.58 3.16 -16.06
C ARG A 90 15.06 4.58 -15.82
N LEU A 91 14.36 4.80 -14.71
CA LEU A 91 13.80 6.11 -14.37
C LEU A 91 14.87 7.13 -14.02
N ALA A 92 15.91 6.73 -13.28
CA ALA A 92 17.06 7.58 -13.00
C ALA A 92 17.78 7.99 -14.30
N ALA A 93 18.05 7.03 -15.19
CA ALA A 93 18.67 7.30 -16.49
C ALA A 93 17.82 8.23 -17.38
N LEU A 94 16.49 8.06 -17.38
CA LEU A 94 15.58 8.96 -18.09
C LEU A 94 15.62 10.39 -17.54
N SER A 95 15.71 10.54 -16.21
CA SER A 95 15.85 11.85 -15.56
C SER A 95 17.18 12.52 -15.87
N GLU A 96 18.27 11.75 -15.91
CA GLU A 96 19.61 12.24 -16.23
C GLU A 96 19.70 12.73 -17.68
N ALA A 97 19.18 11.93 -18.62
CA ALA A 97 19.16 12.25 -20.05
C ALA A 97 18.18 13.39 -20.41
N SER A 98 17.25 13.75 -19.52
CA SER A 98 16.30 14.84 -19.75
C SER A 98 16.96 16.21 -19.62
N SER A 99 16.59 17.15 -20.49
CA SER A 99 16.97 18.56 -20.37
C SER A 99 16.06 19.35 -19.41
N CYS A 100 14.98 18.76 -18.89
CA CYS A 100 14.10 19.43 -17.94
C CYS A 100 14.82 19.62 -16.59
N PRO A 101 14.94 20.87 -16.07
CA PRO A 101 15.60 21.11 -14.78
C PRO A 101 14.85 20.44 -13.62
N HIS A 102 13.52 20.30 -13.71
CA HIS A 102 12.70 19.67 -12.67
C HIS A 102 12.95 18.17 -12.48
N LEU A 103 13.68 17.52 -13.40
CA LEU A 103 14.04 16.11 -13.28
C LEU A 103 15.42 15.90 -12.67
N LYS A 104 16.15 16.98 -12.33
CA LYS A 104 17.51 16.88 -11.80
C LYS A 104 17.57 16.45 -10.34
N SER A 105 16.54 16.73 -9.54
CA SER A 105 16.40 16.24 -8.17
C SER A 105 14.94 15.91 -7.86
N ASN A 106 14.73 15.09 -6.84
CA ASN A 106 13.40 14.84 -6.29
C ASN A 106 12.80 16.16 -5.78
N GLU A 107 13.57 17.00 -5.10
CA GLU A 107 13.09 18.29 -4.61
C GLU A 107 12.51 19.16 -5.72
N ALA A 108 13.26 19.37 -6.81
CA ALA A 108 12.79 20.17 -7.95
C ALA A 108 11.53 19.56 -8.60
N LEU A 109 11.43 18.21 -8.62
CA LEU A 109 10.24 17.52 -9.11
C LEU A 109 9.00 17.75 -8.22
N LEU A 110 9.20 17.85 -6.90
CA LEU A 110 8.12 18.06 -5.93
C LEU A 110 7.64 19.51 -5.93
N THR A 111 8.56 20.48 -5.99
CA THR A 111 8.26 21.91 -5.75
C THR A 111 8.02 22.70 -7.02
N SER A 112 8.69 22.38 -8.14
CA SER A 112 8.68 23.22 -9.35
C SER A 112 7.97 22.58 -10.52
N CYS A 113 7.94 21.24 -10.62
CA CYS A 113 7.25 20.59 -11.75
C CYS A 113 5.72 20.81 -11.69
N ASP A 114 5.15 21.40 -12.72
CA ASP A 114 3.71 21.67 -12.87
C ASP A 114 2.98 20.61 -13.72
N LEU A 115 3.54 19.39 -13.81
CA LEU A 115 2.94 18.28 -14.57
C LEU A 115 1.47 18.11 -14.22
N SER A 116 0.63 18.19 -15.25
CA SER A 116 -0.81 18.04 -15.18
C SER A 116 -1.30 17.15 -16.32
N LYS A 117 -2.62 17.00 -16.41
CA LYS A 117 -3.32 16.29 -17.47
C LYS A 117 -4.28 17.24 -18.15
N HIS A 118 -4.21 17.32 -19.47
CA HIS A 118 -5.10 18.13 -20.26
C HIS A 118 -6.56 17.70 -20.03
N PRO A 119 -7.50 18.62 -19.77
CA PRO A 119 -8.87 18.28 -19.40
C PRO A 119 -9.61 17.52 -20.50
N GLU A 120 -9.39 17.86 -21.76
CA GLU A 120 -10.08 17.25 -22.91
C GLU A 120 -9.34 16.01 -23.45
N THR A 121 -8.15 16.19 -24.01
CA THR A 121 -7.35 15.11 -24.63
C THR A 121 -6.84 14.05 -23.66
N LYS A 122 -6.91 14.32 -22.34
CA LYS A 122 -6.35 13.48 -21.26
C LYS A 122 -4.84 13.23 -21.38
N ARG A 123 -4.14 13.98 -22.23
CA ARG A 123 -2.69 13.92 -22.41
C ARG A 123 -1.94 14.53 -21.24
N GLY A 124 -0.74 14.04 -20.95
CA GLY A 124 0.14 14.64 -19.96
C GLY A 124 0.71 15.96 -20.49
N THR A 125 0.63 17.02 -19.70
CA THR A 125 1.06 18.37 -20.10
C THR A 125 1.80 19.08 -18.95
N CYS A 126 2.57 20.11 -19.27
CA CYS A 126 3.16 21.05 -18.33
C CYS A 126 3.24 22.43 -19.01
N GLY A 127 3.11 23.50 -18.24
CA GLY A 127 3.12 24.87 -18.74
C GLY A 127 4.52 25.42 -18.96
N GLU A 128 5.49 25.02 -18.13
CA GLU A 128 6.85 25.60 -18.21
C GLU A 128 7.66 25.09 -19.41
N TYR A 129 7.47 23.82 -19.78
CA TYR A 129 8.18 23.17 -20.91
C TYR A 129 7.22 22.32 -21.77
N PRO A 130 6.24 22.94 -22.45
CA PRO A 130 5.15 22.23 -23.12
C PRO A 130 5.63 21.33 -24.26
N GLU A 131 6.58 21.79 -25.07
CA GLU A 131 7.09 21.05 -26.24
C GLU A 131 8.18 20.03 -25.90
N LEU A 132 8.73 20.06 -24.68
CA LEU A 132 9.80 19.15 -24.30
C LEU A 132 9.28 17.70 -24.17
N PRO A 133 9.90 16.72 -24.86
CA PRO A 133 9.60 15.32 -24.65
C PRO A 133 9.90 14.91 -23.21
N CYS A 134 8.89 14.46 -22.48
CA CYS A 134 9.01 14.13 -21.05
C CYS A 134 8.32 12.79 -20.76
N HIS A 135 9.04 11.86 -20.15
CA HIS A 135 8.47 10.55 -19.77
C HIS A 135 7.35 10.68 -18.74
N LEU A 136 7.39 11.71 -17.87
CA LEU A 136 6.33 11.94 -16.89
C LEU A 136 4.97 12.22 -17.56
N LYS A 137 4.95 12.94 -18.69
CA LYS A 137 3.73 13.19 -19.48
C LYS A 137 3.13 11.86 -19.95
N LYS A 138 3.97 10.99 -20.53
CA LYS A 138 3.60 9.65 -20.99
C LYS A 138 3.12 8.76 -19.83
N HIS A 139 3.79 8.81 -18.69
CA HIS A 139 3.41 8.04 -17.50
C HIS A 139 2.09 8.50 -16.91
N THR A 140 1.80 9.81 -16.90
CA THR A 140 0.50 10.35 -16.49
C THR A 140 -0.64 9.79 -17.33
N GLU A 141 -0.46 9.74 -18.65
CA GLU A 141 -1.44 9.16 -19.58
C GLU A 141 -1.66 7.68 -19.30
N ALA A 142 -0.58 6.92 -19.18
CA ALA A 142 -0.64 5.48 -19.01
C ALA A 142 -1.20 5.05 -17.65
N LEU A 143 -0.83 5.74 -16.58
CA LEU A 143 -1.30 5.44 -15.23
C LEU A 143 -2.76 5.85 -15.03
N ARG A 144 -3.29 6.79 -15.82
CA ARG A 144 -4.68 7.27 -15.77
C ARG A 144 -5.14 7.69 -14.36
N ARG A 145 -4.20 8.20 -13.56
CA ARG A 145 -4.39 8.57 -12.15
C ARG A 145 -4.03 10.03 -11.97
N TYR A 146 -4.93 10.81 -11.36
CA TYR A 146 -4.77 12.26 -11.19
C TYR A 146 -4.27 12.99 -12.46
N GLY A 147 -3.87 14.26 -12.35
CA GLY A 147 -3.16 14.97 -13.42
C GLY A 147 -1.65 14.77 -13.39
N HIS A 148 -1.11 14.43 -12.22
CA HIS A 148 0.33 14.51 -11.92
C HIS A 148 0.91 13.16 -11.47
N PHE A 149 0.18 12.05 -11.64
CA PHE A 149 0.60 10.78 -11.04
C PHE A 149 1.74 10.11 -11.82
N GLY A 150 2.01 10.55 -13.06
CA GLY A 150 3.23 10.19 -13.79
C GLY A 150 4.52 10.56 -13.05
N LYS A 151 4.48 11.49 -12.09
CA LYS A 151 5.63 11.82 -11.24
C LYS A 151 6.03 10.70 -10.27
N VAL A 152 5.09 9.85 -9.83
CA VAL A 152 5.30 8.94 -8.69
C VAL A 152 6.51 8.00 -8.90
N PRO A 153 6.63 7.28 -10.03
CA PRO A 153 7.73 6.34 -10.20
C PRO A 153 9.08 7.04 -10.22
N THR A 154 9.20 8.12 -11.00
CA THR A 154 10.44 8.89 -11.09
C THR A 154 10.80 9.56 -9.77
N SER A 155 9.83 10.11 -9.05
CA SER A 155 10.07 10.69 -7.73
C SER A 155 10.58 9.65 -6.73
N ALA A 156 10.04 8.43 -6.72
CA ALA A 156 10.56 7.36 -5.87
C ALA A 156 12.01 6.99 -6.24
N ALA A 157 12.35 6.94 -7.52
CA ALA A 157 13.72 6.68 -7.96
C ALA A 157 14.68 7.81 -7.58
N LEU A 158 14.28 9.07 -7.78
CA LEU A 158 15.07 10.25 -7.43
C LEU A 158 15.22 10.40 -5.91
N ALA A 159 14.19 10.13 -5.11
CA ALA A 159 14.26 10.21 -3.65
C ALA A 159 15.31 9.26 -3.06
N LEU A 160 15.41 8.05 -3.60
CA LEU A 160 16.46 7.09 -3.26
C LEU A 160 17.84 7.59 -3.72
N ARG A 161 17.96 7.99 -4.98
CA ARG A 161 19.24 8.47 -5.54
C ARG A 161 19.78 9.68 -4.77
N ASP A 162 18.94 10.67 -4.50
CA ASP A 162 19.29 11.89 -3.78
C ASP A 162 19.56 11.63 -2.30
N GLY A 163 19.02 10.55 -1.72
CA GLY A 163 19.44 10.04 -0.41
C GLY A 163 20.74 9.23 -0.43
N GLY A 164 21.34 9.05 -1.61
CA GLY A 164 22.55 8.27 -1.82
C GLY A 164 22.33 6.75 -1.90
N GLN A 165 21.07 6.30 -2.04
CA GLN A 165 20.71 4.90 -2.20
C GLN A 165 20.52 4.53 -3.67
N ARG A 166 20.99 3.34 -4.04
CA ARG A 166 20.87 2.73 -5.37
C ARG A 166 19.68 1.78 -5.48
N SER A 167 19.09 1.41 -4.35
CA SER A 167 17.98 0.45 -4.29
C SER A 167 17.22 0.53 -2.96
N LEU A 168 16.02 -0.08 -2.94
CA LEU A 168 15.22 -0.24 -1.71
C LEU A 168 15.90 -1.15 -0.66
N PRO A 169 16.54 -2.29 -1.01
CA PRO A 169 17.35 -3.05 -0.05
C PRO A 169 18.48 -2.22 0.58
N GLN A 170 19.19 -1.40 -0.20
CA GLN A 170 20.24 -0.56 0.37
C GLN A 170 19.69 0.51 1.31
N LEU A 171 18.50 1.05 1.04
CA LEU A 171 17.80 1.92 1.99
C LEU A 171 17.53 1.17 3.30
N TYR A 172 16.93 -0.02 3.21
CA TYR A 172 16.63 -0.87 4.35
C TYR A 172 17.88 -1.19 5.19
N GLU A 173 18.93 -1.71 4.57
CA GLU A 173 20.19 -2.07 5.24
C GLU A 173 20.81 -0.89 5.98
N ARG A 174 20.90 0.27 5.32
CA ARG A 174 21.46 1.48 5.93
C ARG A 174 20.62 1.96 7.10
N THR A 175 19.29 1.97 6.95
CA THR A 175 18.40 2.44 8.02
C THR A 175 18.45 1.51 9.22
N VAL A 176 18.46 0.19 9.02
CA VAL A 176 18.60 -0.76 10.13
C VAL A 176 19.96 -0.60 10.81
N ALA A 177 21.05 -0.51 10.04
CA ALA A 177 22.40 -0.35 10.59
C ALA A 177 22.60 0.97 11.35
N SER A 178 21.91 2.05 10.97
CA SER A 178 22.01 3.36 11.62
C SER A 178 21.03 3.58 12.77
N SER A 179 20.12 2.64 13.04
CA SER A 179 19.09 2.80 14.07
C SER A 179 19.47 2.08 15.36
N HIS A 180 19.05 2.61 16.50
CA HIS A 180 19.29 1.99 17.81
C HIS A 180 18.24 0.95 18.19
N SER A 181 17.10 0.93 17.49
CA SER A 181 16.03 -0.04 17.73
C SER A 181 15.24 -0.36 16.47
N ALA A 182 14.56 -1.52 16.47
CA ALA A 182 13.68 -1.94 15.39
C ALA A 182 12.52 -0.95 15.14
N LYS A 183 12.02 -0.31 16.21
CA LYS A 183 10.99 0.74 16.13
C LYS A 183 11.50 2.00 15.47
N GLU A 184 12.69 2.44 15.82
CA GLU A 184 13.35 3.59 15.18
C GLU A 184 13.60 3.32 13.70
N ALA A 185 14.09 2.13 13.36
CA ALA A 185 14.29 1.71 11.97
C ALA A 185 12.98 1.72 11.18
N ALA A 186 11.88 1.24 11.76
CA ALA A 186 10.57 1.26 11.13
C ALA A 186 10.08 2.69 10.83
N VAL A 187 10.17 3.60 11.80
CA VAL A 187 9.80 5.02 11.63
C VAL A 187 10.67 5.69 10.57
N ALA A 188 11.99 5.44 10.61
CA ALA A 188 12.93 6.02 9.66
C ALA A 188 12.68 5.54 8.22
N LEU A 189 12.37 4.24 8.02
CA LEU A 189 12.01 3.70 6.70
C LEU A 189 10.71 4.32 6.17
N GLU A 190 9.67 4.41 7.00
CA GLU A 190 8.41 5.04 6.60
C GLU A 190 8.63 6.49 6.17
N ARG A 191 9.41 7.25 6.96
CA ARG A 191 9.75 8.65 6.66
C ARG A 191 10.57 8.77 5.37
N ALA A 192 11.56 7.91 5.17
CA ALA A 192 12.41 7.93 4.00
C ALA A 192 11.59 7.69 2.71
N LEU A 193 10.72 6.69 2.70
CA LEU A 193 9.82 6.43 1.57
C LEU A 193 8.84 7.59 1.33
N SER A 194 8.37 8.22 2.41
CA SER A 194 7.40 9.31 2.35
C SER A 194 7.93 10.62 1.74
N ARG A 195 9.23 10.70 1.45
CA ARG A 195 9.85 11.80 0.67
C ARG A 195 9.48 11.76 -0.81
N SER A 196 8.92 10.66 -1.30
CA SER A 196 8.53 10.50 -2.70
C SER A 196 7.14 11.08 -2.95
N TRP A 197 6.92 11.66 -4.14
CA TRP A 197 5.66 12.24 -4.56
C TRP A 197 4.52 11.23 -4.39
N ARG A 198 3.49 11.64 -3.64
CA ARG A 198 2.30 10.81 -3.34
C ARG A 198 2.64 9.46 -2.70
N VAL A 199 3.82 9.24 -2.14
CA VAL A 199 4.03 8.17 -1.17
C VAL A 199 3.76 8.79 0.20
N SER A 200 2.52 8.72 0.68
CA SER A 200 2.18 9.19 2.03
C SER A 200 2.56 8.13 3.07
N GLN A 201 2.49 8.48 4.36
CA GLN A 201 2.60 7.52 5.47
C GLN A 201 1.74 6.27 5.22
N LYS A 202 0.45 6.44 4.85
CA LYS A 202 -0.43 5.33 4.44
C LYS A 202 0.20 4.38 3.43
N ILE A 203 0.75 4.91 2.33
CA ILE A 203 1.31 4.08 1.25
C ILE A 203 2.63 3.46 1.65
N ALA A 204 3.46 4.20 2.38
CA ALA A 204 4.68 3.65 2.96
C ALA A 204 4.35 2.49 3.92
N SER A 205 3.38 2.63 4.84
CA SER A 205 2.95 1.54 5.73
C SER A 205 2.33 0.37 4.96
N MET A 206 1.56 0.62 3.88
CA MET A 206 1.04 -0.45 3.02
C MET A 206 2.16 -1.26 2.37
N PHE A 207 3.16 -0.58 1.79
CA PHE A 207 4.31 -1.23 1.16
C PHE A 207 5.16 -1.97 2.20
N LEU A 208 5.56 -1.27 3.29
CA LEU A 208 6.43 -1.82 4.32
C LEU A 208 5.79 -2.99 5.05
N SER A 209 4.49 -2.94 5.35
CA SER A 209 3.79 -4.10 5.91
C SER A 209 3.77 -5.30 4.96
N ALA A 210 3.65 -5.09 3.64
CA ALA A 210 3.72 -6.16 2.66
C ALA A 210 5.11 -6.83 2.57
N VAL A 211 6.19 -6.14 2.93
CA VAL A 211 7.55 -6.70 2.80
C VAL A 211 8.21 -7.04 4.14
N ALA A 212 7.63 -6.61 5.25
CA ALA A 212 8.17 -6.85 6.59
C ALA A 212 7.26 -7.72 7.48
N ASN A 213 5.95 -7.74 7.27
CA ASN A 213 5.06 -8.50 8.14
C ASN A 213 5.07 -10.00 7.78
N PRO A 214 5.48 -10.89 8.70
CA PRO A 214 5.61 -12.31 8.40
C PRO A 214 4.26 -12.98 8.09
N ASP A 215 3.18 -12.53 8.74
CA ASP A 215 1.86 -13.17 8.61
C ASP A 215 1.03 -12.59 7.45
N LEU A 216 1.55 -11.59 6.71
CA LEU A 216 0.83 -10.93 5.62
C LEU A 216 1.10 -11.60 4.25
N GLY A 217 1.08 -12.93 4.20
CA GLY A 217 1.29 -13.72 2.99
C GLY A 217 1.76 -15.15 3.25
N ASP A 218 2.15 -15.82 2.16
CA ASP A 218 2.52 -17.24 2.08
C ASP A 218 4.04 -17.51 2.06
N SER A 219 4.85 -16.49 1.81
CA SER A 219 6.32 -16.57 1.71
C SER A 219 7.00 -15.96 2.93
N ASN A 220 8.33 -16.06 3.03
CA ASN A 220 9.09 -15.27 4.00
C ASN A 220 9.09 -13.80 3.57
N ALA A 221 8.71 -12.91 4.49
CA ALA A 221 8.80 -11.47 4.24
C ALA A 221 10.28 -11.06 4.30
N PRO A 222 10.84 -10.44 3.24
CA PRO A 222 12.29 -10.21 3.14
C PRO A 222 12.85 -9.33 4.26
N TRP A 223 12.02 -8.47 4.85
CA TRP A 223 12.41 -7.51 5.88
C TRP A 223 11.70 -7.78 7.21
N SER A 224 11.41 -9.04 7.52
CA SER A 224 10.76 -9.41 8.79
C SER A 224 11.66 -9.25 10.02
N ALA A 225 12.97 -9.41 9.84
CA ALA A 225 13.97 -9.10 10.85
C ALA A 225 14.32 -7.60 10.86
N GLY A 226 14.91 -7.09 11.93
CA GLY A 226 15.54 -5.75 11.96
C GLY A 226 14.61 -4.55 12.05
N VAL A 227 13.30 -4.70 11.83
CA VAL A 227 12.30 -3.62 11.95
C VAL A 227 11.09 -4.06 12.76
N ASP A 228 10.49 -3.12 13.49
CA ASP A 228 9.22 -3.34 14.16
C ASP A 228 8.08 -3.25 13.13
N TRP A 229 7.77 -4.37 12.49
CA TRP A 229 6.70 -4.43 11.49
C TRP A 229 5.31 -4.17 12.07
N ASN A 230 5.11 -4.23 13.39
CA ASN A 230 3.86 -3.81 14.04
C ASN A 230 3.64 -2.28 13.95
N HIS A 231 4.67 -1.52 13.61
CA HIS A 231 4.56 -0.09 13.31
C HIS A 231 3.73 0.21 12.04
N PHE A 232 3.77 -0.68 11.05
CA PHE A 232 3.22 -0.44 9.71
C PHE A 232 1.72 -0.73 9.63
N VAL A 233 0.93 0.09 10.32
CA VAL A 233 -0.53 0.01 10.31
C VAL A 233 -1.11 0.99 9.31
N VAL A 234 -2.06 0.55 8.48
CA VAL A 234 -2.68 1.36 7.45
C VAL A 234 -3.94 2.04 7.98
N ILE A 235 -3.94 3.37 8.11
CA ILE A 235 -5.13 4.12 8.49
C ILE A 235 -5.76 4.74 7.25
N ASP A 236 -6.92 4.23 6.84
CA ASP A 236 -7.70 4.74 5.72
C ASP A 236 -9.13 5.11 6.14
N SER A 237 -9.98 5.47 5.17
CA SER A 237 -11.36 5.86 5.45
C SER A 237 -12.21 4.72 6.02
N ASN A 238 -11.96 3.47 5.64
CA ASN A 238 -12.71 2.32 6.16
C ASN A 238 -12.31 2.01 7.61
N VAL A 239 -11.01 2.09 7.92
CA VAL A 239 -10.53 2.00 9.30
C VAL A 239 -11.05 3.17 10.14
N ALA A 240 -11.02 4.40 9.61
CA ALA A 240 -11.59 5.56 10.30
C ALA A 240 -13.08 5.37 10.62
N LEU A 241 -13.86 4.86 9.66
CA LEU A 241 -15.28 4.54 9.86
C LEU A 241 -15.48 3.46 10.93
N TYR A 242 -14.59 2.47 10.99
CA TYR A 242 -14.61 1.49 12.08
C TYR A 242 -14.38 2.16 13.44
N LEU A 243 -13.34 3.00 13.53
CA LEU A 243 -12.98 3.71 14.76
C LEU A 243 -14.14 4.58 15.27
N GLU A 244 -14.82 5.30 14.37
CA GLU A 244 -16.02 6.07 14.68
C GLU A 244 -17.15 5.15 15.19
N THR A 245 -17.36 4.01 14.54
CA THR A 245 -18.39 3.03 14.94
C THR A 245 -18.16 2.43 16.33
N VAL A 246 -16.91 2.29 16.76
CA VAL A 246 -16.56 1.83 18.11
C VAL A 246 -16.39 2.96 19.12
N GLY A 247 -16.67 4.21 18.73
CA GLY A 247 -16.68 5.37 19.63
C GLY A 247 -15.29 5.89 19.99
N TYR A 248 -14.29 5.76 19.12
CA TYR A 248 -12.96 6.35 19.33
C TYR A 248 -13.04 7.87 19.56
N GLN A 249 -12.52 8.34 20.70
CA GLN A 249 -12.52 9.76 21.11
C GLN A 249 -11.13 10.43 21.05
N GLY A 250 -10.11 9.74 20.54
CA GLY A 250 -8.76 10.30 20.46
C GLY A 250 -8.57 11.31 19.32
N ALA A 251 -7.35 11.84 19.20
CA ALA A 251 -7.00 12.78 18.15
C ALA A 251 -7.22 12.16 16.74
N ARG A 252 -7.64 12.99 15.77
CA ARG A 252 -7.94 12.53 14.40
C ARG A 252 -6.69 12.38 13.52
N THR A 253 -5.50 12.44 14.10
CA THR A 253 -4.24 12.29 13.36
C THR A 253 -4.02 10.84 12.93
N TYR A 254 -3.17 10.63 11.92
CA TYR A 254 -2.81 9.28 11.47
C TYR A 254 -2.15 8.49 12.61
N ASP A 255 -1.21 9.11 13.31
CA ASP A 255 -0.42 8.44 14.35
C ASP A 255 -1.24 8.10 15.60
N ALA A 256 -2.14 8.99 16.06
CA ALA A 256 -3.01 8.68 17.19
C ALA A 256 -3.98 7.51 16.90
N ARG A 257 -4.44 7.39 15.64
CA ARG A 257 -5.28 6.27 15.20
C ARG A 257 -4.47 4.98 15.06
N ARG A 258 -3.24 5.07 14.55
CA ARG A 258 -2.27 3.96 14.49
C ARG A 258 -2.01 3.39 15.88
N GLU A 259 -1.62 4.23 16.83
CA GLU A 259 -1.34 3.84 18.22
C GLU A 259 -2.56 3.17 18.86
N PHE A 260 -3.75 3.70 18.63
CA PHE A 260 -4.98 3.08 19.11
C PHE A 260 -5.19 1.67 18.53
N VAL A 261 -4.97 1.48 17.24
CA VAL A 261 -5.09 0.16 16.60
C VAL A 261 -4.01 -0.81 17.11
N GLN A 262 -2.79 -0.34 17.34
CA GLN A 262 -1.73 -1.14 17.97
C GLN A 262 -2.11 -1.57 19.39
N ALA A 263 -2.66 -0.65 20.20
CA ALA A 263 -3.15 -0.94 21.54
C ALA A 263 -4.38 -1.87 21.55
N LEU A 264 -5.20 -1.86 20.50
CA LEU A 264 -6.24 -2.86 20.32
C LEU A 264 -5.65 -4.23 20.00
N ALA A 265 -4.65 -4.27 19.12
CA ALA A 265 -4.02 -5.51 18.67
C ALA A 265 -3.24 -6.21 19.79
N SER A 266 -2.55 -5.48 20.67
CA SER A 266 -1.83 -6.05 21.81
C SER A 266 -2.73 -6.77 22.83
N ARG A 267 -4.06 -6.63 22.71
CA ARG A 267 -5.07 -7.27 23.57
C ARG A 267 -5.81 -8.40 22.86
N ILE A 268 -5.41 -8.74 21.63
CA ILE A 268 -5.98 -9.82 20.82
C ILE A 268 -4.85 -10.78 20.50
N ASP A 269 -4.81 -11.89 21.22
CA ASP A 269 -3.91 -13.00 20.91
C ASP A 269 -4.40 -13.71 19.64
N LEU A 270 -3.70 -13.47 18.53
CA LEU A 270 -4.02 -14.06 17.22
C LEU A 270 -3.61 -15.53 17.11
N GLU A 271 -2.59 -15.96 17.85
CA GLU A 271 -2.11 -17.35 17.86
C GLU A 271 -3.19 -18.26 18.45
N THR A 272 -3.89 -17.80 19.49
CA THR A 272 -5.06 -18.52 20.05
C THR A 272 -6.25 -18.58 19.09
N MET A 273 -6.34 -17.65 18.14
CA MET A 273 -7.47 -17.57 17.19
C MET A 273 -7.20 -18.39 15.91
N LEU A 274 -5.94 -18.41 15.47
CA LEU A 274 -5.46 -19.22 14.35
C LEU A 274 -4.00 -19.62 14.63
N PRO A 275 -3.73 -20.89 14.98
CA PRO A 275 -2.37 -21.36 15.24
C PRO A 275 -1.43 -21.10 14.07
N GLY A 276 -0.22 -20.67 14.36
CA GLY A 276 0.81 -20.31 13.38
C GLY A 276 0.92 -18.82 13.07
N LEU A 277 0.01 -17.98 13.56
CA LEU A 277 0.16 -16.52 13.52
C LEU A 277 1.03 -16.00 14.66
N CYS A 278 1.69 -14.86 14.46
CA CYS A 278 2.29 -14.11 15.56
C CYS A 278 1.18 -13.65 16.52
N SER A 279 1.36 -13.88 17.83
CA SER A 279 0.35 -13.56 18.84
C SER A 279 -0.14 -12.10 18.79
N THR A 280 0.76 -11.14 18.51
CA THR A 280 0.41 -9.72 18.31
C THR A 280 0.75 -9.26 16.89
N ASN A 281 -0.27 -8.92 16.10
CA ASN A 281 -0.10 -8.38 14.75
C ASN A 281 -1.10 -7.24 14.44
N ALA A 282 -0.65 -6.00 14.61
CA ALA A 282 -1.48 -4.81 14.42
C ALA A 282 -1.96 -4.61 12.98
N ARG A 283 -1.17 -5.04 11.99
CA ARG A 283 -1.55 -4.96 10.58
C ARG A 283 -2.68 -5.93 10.24
N LEU A 284 -2.67 -7.16 10.76
CA LEU A 284 -3.77 -8.11 10.53
C LEU A 284 -5.06 -7.66 11.23
N VAL A 285 -4.96 -7.15 12.45
CA VAL A 285 -6.13 -6.54 13.12
C VAL A 285 -6.67 -5.41 12.26
N GLN A 286 -5.81 -4.50 11.79
CA GLN A 286 -6.23 -3.42 10.90
C GLN A 286 -6.84 -3.92 9.58
N GLN A 287 -6.30 -4.98 8.97
CA GLN A 287 -6.83 -5.60 7.76
C GLN A 287 -8.27 -6.10 7.97
N ALA A 288 -8.54 -6.73 9.11
CA ALA A 288 -9.88 -7.15 9.49
C ALA A 288 -10.85 -5.96 9.60
N LEU A 289 -10.41 -4.86 10.24
CA LEU A 289 -11.20 -3.63 10.38
C LEU A 289 -11.51 -3.00 9.02
N TYR A 290 -10.48 -2.89 8.17
CA TYR A 290 -10.58 -2.39 6.81
C TYR A 290 -11.61 -3.17 6.01
N LEU A 291 -11.44 -4.50 5.94
CA LEU A 291 -12.27 -5.32 5.09
C LEU A 291 -13.71 -5.34 5.60
N PHE A 292 -13.92 -5.46 6.90
CA PHE A 292 -15.26 -5.47 7.51
C PHE A 292 -16.08 -4.23 7.15
N MET A 293 -15.44 -3.05 7.11
CA MET A 293 -16.10 -1.79 6.77
C MET A 293 -16.15 -1.51 5.25
N SER A 294 -15.27 -2.12 4.45
CA SER A 294 -15.16 -1.87 3.01
C SER A 294 -16.31 -2.49 2.21
N GLN A 295 -17.42 -1.75 2.05
CA GLN A 295 -18.58 -2.24 1.30
C GLN A 295 -18.22 -2.68 -0.13
N SER A 296 -17.37 -1.90 -0.82
CA SER A 296 -17.01 -2.20 -2.21
C SER A 296 -16.25 -3.51 -2.35
N ASN A 297 -15.28 -3.75 -1.44
CA ASN A 297 -14.49 -4.97 -1.51
C ASN A 297 -15.33 -6.17 -1.12
N ARG A 298 -16.11 -6.05 -0.05
CA ARG A 298 -17.00 -7.14 0.39
C ARG A 298 -18.01 -7.54 -0.68
N LYS A 299 -18.61 -6.57 -1.39
CA LYS A 299 -19.51 -6.84 -2.53
C LYS A 299 -18.81 -7.49 -3.74
N SER A 300 -17.50 -7.30 -3.89
CA SER A 300 -16.72 -7.93 -4.96
C SER A 300 -16.15 -9.30 -4.60
N LEU A 301 -16.14 -9.68 -3.32
CA LEU A 301 -15.57 -10.93 -2.85
C LEU A 301 -16.60 -12.06 -2.97
N PRO A 302 -16.32 -13.13 -3.75
CA PRO A 302 -17.28 -14.23 -3.97
C PRO A 302 -17.71 -14.96 -2.70
N TYR A 303 -16.83 -14.99 -1.69
CA TYR A 303 -17.06 -15.73 -0.44
C TYR A 303 -17.52 -14.85 0.74
N ASP A 304 -17.75 -13.55 0.51
CA ASP A 304 -18.29 -12.69 1.57
C ASP A 304 -19.72 -13.09 1.92
N CYS A 305 -20.10 -12.93 3.19
CA CYS A 305 -21.43 -13.26 3.66
C CYS A 305 -22.55 -12.49 2.94
N CYS A 306 -22.25 -11.33 2.33
CA CYS A 306 -23.21 -10.58 1.52
C CYS A 306 -23.57 -11.22 0.18
N GLN A 307 -22.84 -12.25 -0.27
CA GLN A 307 -23.21 -13.07 -1.41
C GLN A 307 -24.19 -14.18 -1.03
N ARG A 308 -24.33 -14.48 0.28
CA ARG A 308 -25.14 -15.58 0.84
C ARG A 308 -26.41 -15.06 1.53
N GLN A 309 -27.04 -14.03 0.95
CA GLN A 309 -27.94 -13.07 1.60
C GLN A 309 -29.07 -13.67 2.45
N GLU A 310 -29.54 -14.87 2.14
CA GLU A 310 -30.70 -15.45 2.81
C GLU A 310 -30.41 -15.96 4.24
N TRP A 311 -29.20 -16.42 4.57
CA TRP A 311 -28.94 -17.09 5.87
C TRP A 311 -27.86 -16.44 6.74
N ALA A 312 -27.03 -15.57 6.17
CA ALA A 312 -25.84 -15.09 6.88
C ALA A 312 -26.12 -13.98 7.90
N CYS A 313 -27.10 -13.10 7.66
CA CYS A 313 -27.42 -12.01 8.59
C CYS A 313 -28.14 -12.47 9.87
N PRO A 314 -29.11 -13.42 9.82
CA PRO A 314 -29.75 -13.93 11.03
C PRO A 314 -28.79 -14.66 11.98
N THR A 315 -27.80 -15.37 11.42
CA THR A 315 -26.80 -16.17 12.16
C THR A 315 -25.55 -15.37 12.58
N CYS A 316 -25.40 -14.14 12.10
CA CYS A 316 -24.29 -13.25 12.46
C CYS A 316 -24.44 -12.75 13.92
N PRO A 317 -23.36 -12.75 14.73
CA PRO A 317 -23.38 -12.17 16.07
C PRO A 317 -23.99 -10.76 16.07
N SER A 318 -24.90 -10.49 17.02
CA SER A 318 -25.68 -9.25 17.04
C SER A 318 -24.79 -8.00 17.08
N GLU A 319 -23.65 -8.08 17.78
CA GLU A 319 -22.68 -7.00 17.86
C GLU A 319 -22.06 -6.66 16.50
N LEU A 320 -21.75 -7.67 15.68
CA LEU A 320 -21.24 -7.46 14.31
C LEU A 320 -22.36 -6.94 13.41
N ARG A 321 -23.55 -7.50 13.54
CA ARG A 321 -24.71 -7.14 12.72
C ARG A 321 -25.13 -5.67 12.89
N ILE A 322 -24.99 -5.10 14.08
CA ILE A 322 -25.25 -3.67 14.38
C ILE A 322 -24.19 -2.76 13.73
N MET A 323 -22.95 -3.23 13.63
CA MET A 323 -21.83 -2.47 13.09
C MET A 323 -21.68 -2.58 11.57
N CYS A 324 -22.25 -3.63 10.96
CA CYS A 324 -22.02 -3.99 9.56
C CYS A 324 -22.34 -2.84 8.60
N SER A 325 -21.34 -2.40 7.85
CA SER A 325 -21.48 -1.30 6.89
C SER A 325 -22.40 -1.64 5.70
N LEU A 326 -22.67 -2.91 5.44
CA LEU A 326 -23.58 -3.34 4.36
C LEU A 326 -25.06 -3.30 4.76
N ARG A 327 -25.38 -3.05 6.03
CA ARG A 327 -26.76 -2.91 6.53
C ARG A 327 -27.15 -1.46 6.80
N LYS A 328 -26.22 -0.52 6.64
CA LYS A 328 -26.42 0.92 6.77
C LYS A 328 -26.45 1.52 5.36
#